data_AF-A0A8D8P5U1-F1
#
_entry.id   AF-A0A8D8P5U1-F1
#
_cell.length_a   1.000
_cell.length_b   1.000
_cell.length_c   1.000
_cell.angle_alpha   90.00
_cell.angle_beta   90.00
_cell.angle_gamma   90.00
#
_symmetry.space_group_name_H-M   'P 1'
#
loop_
_entity.id
_entity.type
_entity.pdbx_description
1 polymer ?
#
loop_
_entity_poly.entity_id
_entity_poly.type
_entity_poly.pdbx_seq_one_letter_code
_entity_poly.pdbx_strand_id
1 'polypeptide(L)'
;MSDLDDDFMCEDEEDYGLEYSEDSNSEPDVDLENQYYNSKALKEEAPHDALKSFQKVLDLENNEKGEWGFKALKQMIKINFKLQNYPEMMTRYKQLLTYIKSAVTRN
;
A
#
# COMPACT_ATOMS: atom_id res chain seq x y z
N MET A 1 0.81 34.86 -9.41
CA MET A 1 -0.22 33.91 -9.88
C MET A 1 0.43 33.10 -10.99
N SER A 2 0.18 31.78 -11.00
CA SER A 2 0.76 30.72 -11.87
C SER A 2 2.20 30.35 -11.45
N ASP A 3 2.61 29.11 -11.16
CA ASP A 3 2.14 27.74 -11.44
C ASP A 3 2.74 26.82 -10.34
N LEU A 4 2.02 26.27 -9.35
CA LEU A 4 1.32 24.96 -9.35
C LEU A 4 2.02 23.76 -10.02
N ASP A 5 3.35 23.83 -10.23
CA ASP A 5 4.16 22.74 -10.80
C ASP A 5 4.83 21.86 -9.71
N ASP A 6 4.25 21.82 -8.51
CA ASP A 6 4.78 21.11 -7.33
C ASP A 6 4.19 19.70 -7.14
N ASP A 7 3.72 19.07 -8.23
CA ASP A 7 2.96 17.80 -8.16
C ASP A 7 3.60 16.64 -8.96
N PHE A 8 4.86 16.76 -9.42
CA PHE A 8 5.46 15.78 -10.35
C PHE A 8 6.77 15.09 -9.92
N MET A 9 7.29 15.26 -8.69
CA MET A 9 8.60 14.68 -8.33
C MET A 9 8.63 13.84 -7.05
N CYS A 10 7.51 13.19 -6.69
CA CYS A 10 7.44 12.30 -5.52
C CYS A 10 6.96 10.87 -5.88
N GLU A 11 7.35 10.35 -7.04
CA GLU A 11 7.19 8.90 -7.35
C GLU A 11 8.43 8.07 -6.96
N ASP A 12 9.60 8.68 -6.75
CA ASP A 12 10.90 8.00 -6.51
C ASP A 12 11.28 7.85 -5.01
N GLU A 13 10.38 8.05 -4.06
CA GLU A 13 10.63 7.75 -2.64
C GLU A 13 10.13 6.33 -2.27
N GLU A 14 10.38 5.36 -3.16
CA GLU A 14 10.13 3.92 -2.98
C GLU A 14 11.40 3.15 -2.54
N ASP A 15 12.44 3.81 -2.01
CA ASP A 15 13.67 3.16 -1.49
C ASP A 15 14.06 3.64 -0.07
N TYR A 16 13.11 3.68 0.86
CA TYR A 16 13.48 3.70 2.27
C TYR A 16 13.82 2.28 2.69
N GLY A 17 15.11 1.98 2.83
CA GLY A 17 15.72 0.70 3.22
C GLY A 17 15.24 0.14 4.55
N LEU A 18 13.99 -0.27 4.60
CA LEU A 18 13.40 -1.12 5.63
C LEU A 18 13.49 -2.55 5.10
N GLU A 19 14.69 -3.12 5.21
CA GLU A 19 14.94 -4.54 5.02
C GLU A 19 14.26 -5.28 6.18
N TYR A 20 12.98 -5.61 5.99
CA TYR A 20 12.25 -6.44 6.93
C TYR A 20 12.79 -7.86 6.78
N SER A 21 13.72 -8.22 7.68
CA SER A 21 14.37 -9.53 7.83
C SER A 21 13.73 -10.64 7.00
N GLU A 22 14.38 -10.99 5.89
CA GLU A 22 14.07 -12.07 4.93
C GLU A 22 14.14 -13.49 5.55
N ASP A 23 13.92 -13.66 6.86
CA ASP A 23 13.92 -14.98 7.49
C ASP A 23 12.57 -15.70 7.32
N SER A 24 12.05 -15.66 6.10
CA SER A 24 11.01 -16.56 5.64
C SER A 24 11.44 -17.07 4.27
N ASN A 25 11.89 -18.32 4.25
CA ASN A 25 12.27 -19.10 3.08
C ASN A 25 11.02 -19.44 2.22
N SER A 26 10.22 -18.43 1.92
CA SER A 26 8.95 -18.52 1.21
C SER A 26 9.19 -18.19 -0.26
N GLU A 27 8.63 -19.03 -1.14
CA GLU A 27 8.67 -18.84 -2.58
C GLU A 27 8.26 -17.40 -2.95
N PRO A 28 8.82 -16.81 -4.03
CA PRO A 28 8.40 -15.48 -4.46
C PRO A 28 6.88 -15.47 -4.63
N ASP A 29 6.23 -14.54 -3.94
CA ASP A 29 4.76 -14.45 -3.87
C ASP A 29 4.23 -13.77 -5.15
N VAL A 30 4.48 -14.44 -6.30
CA VAL A 30 4.22 -13.93 -7.66
C VAL A 30 2.75 -13.52 -7.83
N ASP A 31 1.84 -14.19 -7.14
CA ASP A 31 0.42 -13.88 -7.16
C ASP A 31 0.11 -12.53 -6.47
N LEU A 32 0.79 -12.21 -5.36
CA LEU A 32 0.66 -10.91 -4.69
C LEU A 32 1.21 -9.76 -5.53
N GLU A 33 2.39 -9.96 -6.13
CA GLU A 33 3.04 -8.98 -6.98
C GLU A 33 2.15 -8.64 -8.19
N ASN A 34 1.70 -9.66 -8.93
CA ASN A 34 0.83 -9.49 -10.09
C ASN A 34 -0.47 -8.77 -9.70
N GLN A 35 -1.10 -9.17 -8.58
CA GLN A 35 -2.32 -8.54 -8.11
C GLN A 35 -2.09 -7.08 -7.70
N TYR A 36 -0.95 -6.75 -7.09
CA TYR A 36 -0.60 -5.38 -6.74
C TYR A 36 -0.42 -4.49 -7.97
N TYR A 37 0.36 -4.92 -8.97
CA TYR A 37 0.56 -4.13 -10.19
C TYR A 37 -0.72 -3.94 -10.99
N ASN A 38 -1.57 -4.97 -11.08
CA ASN A 38 -2.91 -4.84 -11.65
C ASN A 38 -3.75 -3.79 -10.91
N SER A 39 -3.68 -3.77 -9.58
CA SER A 39 -4.37 -2.78 -8.75
C SER A 39 -3.81 -1.36 -8.93
N LYS A 40 -2.49 -1.22 -9.08
CA LYS A 40 -1.80 0.07 -9.31
C LYS A 40 -2.20 0.67 -10.66
N ALA A 41 -2.32 -0.15 -11.71
CA ALA A 41 -2.79 0.29 -13.03
C ALA A 41 -4.23 0.85 -12.99
N LEU A 42 -5.11 0.24 -12.20
CA LEU A 42 -6.51 0.67 -12.06
C LEU A 42 -6.70 1.97 -11.26
N LYS A 43 -5.66 2.45 -10.55
CA LYS A 43 -5.74 3.62 -9.66
C LYS A 43 -6.19 4.89 -10.37
N GLU A 44 -5.72 5.09 -11.61
CA GLU A 44 -5.96 6.30 -12.39
C GLU A 44 -7.30 6.24 -13.16
N GLU A 45 -7.70 5.05 -13.61
CA GLU A 45 -8.94 4.87 -14.40
C GLU A 45 -10.19 4.71 -13.52
N ALA A 46 -10.08 3.88 -12.48
CA ALA A 46 -11.22 3.44 -11.67
C ALA A 46 -10.81 3.32 -10.18
N PRO A 47 -10.73 4.44 -9.43
CA PRO A 47 -10.23 4.42 -8.05
C PRO A 47 -11.05 3.53 -7.11
N HIS A 48 -12.36 3.40 -7.32
CA HIS A 48 -13.21 2.50 -6.55
C HIS A 48 -12.92 1.02 -6.81
N ASP A 49 -12.60 0.65 -8.04
CA ASP A 49 -12.27 -0.75 -8.39
C ASP A 49 -10.83 -1.08 -8.02
N ALA A 50 -9.91 -0.10 -8.10
CA ALA A 50 -8.57 -0.21 -7.54
C ALA A 50 -8.62 -0.53 -6.05
N LEU A 51 -9.48 0.12 -5.26
CA LEU A 51 -9.67 -0.21 -3.83
C LEU A 51 -10.09 -1.68 -3.61
N LYS A 52 -11.01 -2.20 -4.42
CA LYS A 52 -11.40 -3.62 -4.35
C LYS A 52 -10.26 -4.55 -4.75
N SER A 53 -9.48 -4.14 -5.74
CA SER A 53 -8.33 -4.90 -6.23
C SER A 53 -7.20 -4.96 -5.19
N PHE A 54 -6.92 -3.84 -4.51
CA PHE A 54 -5.99 -3.80 -3.38
C PHE A 54 -6.50 -4.59 -2.18
N GLN A 55 -7.81 -4.62 -1.94
CA GLN A 55 -8.38 -5.50 -0.91
C GLN A 55 -8.06 -6.98 -1.19
N LYS A 56 -8.09 -7.42 -2.46
CA LYS A 56 -7.69 -8.79 -2.81
C LYS A 56 -6.22 -9.09 -2.50
N VAL A 57 -5.32 -8.11 -2.62
CA VAL A 57 -3.92 -8.28 -2.19
C VAL A 57 -3.86 -8.62 -0.70
N LEU A 58 -4.63 -7.91 0.13
CA LEU A 58 -4.71 -8.17 1.57
C LEU A 58 -5.35 -9.53 1.90
N ASP A 59 -6.35 -9.93 1.11
CA ASP A 59 -7.02 -11.22 1.31
C ASP A 59 -6.10 -12.40 0.91
N LEU A 60 -5.32 -12.24 -0.16
CA LEU A 60 -4.31 -13.21 -0.61
C LEU A 60 -3.16 -13.36 0.39
N GLU A 61 -2.79 -12.28 1.08
CA GLU A 61 -1.79 -12.28 2.14
C GLU A 61 -2.20 -13.14 3.36
N ASN A 62 -3.42 -13.70 3.40
CA ASN A 62 -3.90 -14.68 4.39
C ASN A 62 -3.68 -14.28 5.87
N ASN A 63 -3.71 -12.98 6.18
CA ASN A 63 -3.39 -12.38 7.49
C ASN A 63 -1.91 -12.46 7.92
N GLU A 64 -1.03 -12.94 7.06
CA GLU A 64 0.41 -12.72 7.22
C GLU A 64 0.69 -11.27 6.88
N LYS A 65 1.36 -10.55 7.78
CA LYS A 65 1.66 -9.13 7.56
C LYS A 65 2.97 -9.04 6.79
N GLY A 66 2.87 -9.05 5.47
CA GLY A 66 3.98 -8.93 4.55
C GLY A 66 4.15 -7.53 3.96
N GLU A 67 5.11 -7.41 3.04
CA GLU A 67 5.43 -6.18 2.36
C GLU A 67 4.32 -5.76 1.37
N TRP A 68 3.71 -6.73 0.69
CA TRP A 68 2.70 -6.48 -0.33
C TRP A 68 1.41 -5.91 0.25
N GLY A 69 0.94 -6.41 1.39
CA GLY A 69 -0.22 -5.82 2.08
C GLY A 69 0.07 -4.44 2.65
N PHE A 70 1.30 -4.19 3.12
CA PHE A 70 1.72 -2.85 3.54
C PHE A 70 1.69 -1.85 2.37
N LYS A 71 2.28 -2.23 1.22
CA LYS A 71 2.25 -1.44 -0.01
C LYS A 71 0.82 -1.19 -0.48
N ALA A 72 -0.04 -2.22 -0.47
CA ALA A 72 -1.45 -2.11 -0.84
C ALA A 72 -2.22 -1.13 0.07
N LEU A 73 -2.07 -1.24 1.40
CA LEU A 73 -2.72 -0.34 2.35
C LEU A 73 -2.31 1.13 2.15
N LYS A 74 -1.02 1.40 1.87
CA LYS A 74 -0.53 2.75 1.55
C LYS A 74 -1.23 3.32 0.32
N GLN A 75 -1.42 2.53 -0.73
CA GLN A 75 -2.16 2.96 -1.92
C GLN A 75 -3.65 3.18 -1.63
N MET A 76 -4.29 2.29 -0.86
CA MET A 76 -5.69 2.46 -0.47
C MET A 76 -5.94 3.76 0.31
N ILE A 77 -5.01 4.13 1.20
CA ILE A 77 -5.07 5.41 1.94
C ILE A 77 -4.98 6.59 0.98
N LYS A 78 -4.02 6.58 0.03
CA LYS A 78 -3.88 7.64 -0.98
C LYS A 78 -5.14 7.80 -1.84
N ILE A 79 -5.76 6.69 -2.26
CA ILE A 79 -7.00 6.72 -3.04
C ILE A 79 -8.16 7.28 -2.22
N ASN A 80 -8.36 6.81 -0.98
CA ASN A 80 -9.43 7.32 -0.12
C ASN A 80 -9.24 8.81 0.21
N PHE A 81 -7.99 9.27 0.35
CA PHE A 81 -7.68 10.69 0.51
C PHE A 81 -8.07 11.51 -0.72
N LYS A 82 -7.73 11.05 -1.94
CA LYS A 82 -8.15 11.68 -3.20
C LYS A 82 -9.68 11.72 -3.35
N LEU A 83 -10.37 10.68 -2.89
CA LEU A 83 -11.84 10.58 -2.89
C LEU A 83 -12.52 11.35 -1.74
N GLN A 84 -11.76 12.06 -0.89
CA GLN A 84 -12.26 12.77 0.31
C GLN A 84 -13.01 11.86 1.30
N ASN A 85 -12.78 10.55 1.25
CA ASN A 85 -13.38 9.57 2.15
C ASN A 85 -12.49 9.38 3.40
N TYR A 86 -12.42 10.42 4.23
CA TYR A 86 -11.59 10.42 5.44
C TYR A 86 -11.94 9.33 6.47
N PRO A 87 -13.21 8.95 6.69
CA PRO A 87 -13.55 7.86 7.61
C PRO A 87 -12.92 6.52 7.19
N GLU A 88 -13.03 6.15 5.92
CA GLU A 88 -12.47 4.91 5.40
C GLU A 88 -10.94 4.98 5.39
N MET A 89 -10.37 6.13 5.00
CA MET A 89 -8.93 6.38 5.06
C MET A 89 -8.36 6.12 6.45
N MET A 90 -9.03 6.63 7.50
CA MET A 90 -8.60 6.45 8.89
C MET A 90 -8.66 4.98 9.33
N THR A 91 -9.65 4.22 8.87
CA THR A 91 -9.74 2.77 9.10
C THR A 91 -8.55 2.04 8.47
N ARG A 92 -8.22 2.33 7.21
CA ARG A 92 -7.05 1.75 6.51
C ARG A 92 -5.74 2.15 7.18
N TYR A 93 -5.62 3.39 7.63
CA TYR A 93 -4.44 3.87 8.35
C TYR A 93 -4.22 3.11 9.67
N LYS A 94 -5.29 2.87 10.44
CA LYS A 94 -5.21 2.04 11.66
C LYS A 94 -4.76 0.61 11.36
N GLN A 95 -5.21 0.01 10.25
CA GLN A 95 -4.75 -1.30 9.80
C GLN A 95 -3.26 -1.29 9.45
N LEU A 96 -2.80 -0.28 8.72
CA LEU A 96 -1.39 -0.11 8.35
C LEU A 96 -0.47 0.00 9.58
N LEU A 97 -0.90 0.70 10.64
CA LEU A 97 -0.14 0.75 11.90
C LEU A 97 0.07 -0.63 12.56
N THR A 98 -0.77 -1.63 12.24
CA THR A 98 -0.59 -2.99 12.77
C THR A 98 0.53 -3.77 12.09
N TYR A 99 0.96 -3.35 10.90
CA TYR A 99 2.13 -3.89 10.19
C TYR A 99 3.44 -3.35 10.79
N ILE A 100 3.40 -2.16 11.39
CA ILE A 100 4.58 -1.49 11.97
C ILE A 100 4.95 -2.08 13.34
N LYS A 101 4.00 -2.68 14.07
CA LYS A 101 4.23 -3.19 15.44
C LYS A 101 5.17 -4.40 15.54
N SER A 102 5.37 -5.19 14.48
CA SER A 102 6.35 -6.28 14.53
C SER A 102 7.78 -5.80 14.27
N ALA A 103 7.95 -4.63 13.65
CA ALA A 103 9.25 -4.21 13.15
C ALA A 103 9.85 -2.94 13.77
N VAL A 104 9.08 -2.19 14.56
CA VAL A 104 9.63 -1.06 15.33
C VAL A 104 10.03 -1.55 16.72
N THR A 105 11.31 -1.90 16.87
CA THR A 105 11.96 -1.94 18.18
C THR A 105 11.88 -0.54 18.78
N ARG A 106 11.13 -0.39 19.88
CA ARG A 106 11.17 0.80 20.73
C ARG A 106 12.58 0.92 21.30
N ASN A 107 13.36 1.88 20.81
CA ASN A 107 14.54 2.40 21.50
C ASN A 107 14.13 3.51 22.46
#